data_AF-A0A2R6ESR5-F1
#
_entry.id   AF-A0A2R6ESR5-F1
#
_cell.length_a   1.000
_cell.length_b   1.000
_cell.length_c   1.000
_cell.angle_alpha   90.00
_cell.angle_beta   90.00
_cell.angle_gamma   90.00
#
_symmetry.space_group_name_H-M   'P 1'
#
loop_
_entity.id
_entity.type
_entity.pdbx_description
1 polymer ?
#
loop_
_entity_poly.entity_id
_entity_poly.type
_entity_poly.pdbx_seq_one_letter_code
_entity_poly.pdbx_strand_id
1 'polypeptide(L)'
;MSIDAEARITLTLEGGEWFATDEARETTGHGETRAEALEHLDELVALEEGELEYSDSFAADMETGHEQAAHGETQSAADVKRRLGIDG
;
A
#
# COMPACT_ATOMS: atom_id res chain seq x y z
N MET A 1 26.65 -30.80 7.21
CA MET A 1 26.80 -29.33 7.34
C MET A 1 25.50 -28.84 7.95
N SER A 2 25.48 -28.54 9.24
CA SER A 2 24.35 -27.85 9.86
C SER A 2 24.39 -26.40 9.38
N ILE A 3 23.34 -25.98 8.69
CA ILE A 3 23.11 -24.58 8.32
C ILE A 3 21.91 -24.10 9.16
N ASP A 4 21.99 -24.32 10.46
CA ASP A 4 21.04 -23.72 11.40
C ASP A 4 21.69 -22.42 11.87
N ALA A 5 21.72 -21.41 10.99
CA ALA A 5 21.78 -20.04 11.46
C ALA A 5 20.42 -19.81 12.13
N GLU A 6 20.35 -20.03 13.44
CA GLU A 6 19.13 -19.81 14.22
C GLU A 6 18.73 -18.33 14.07
N ALA A 7 17.82 -18.04 13.14
CA ALA A 7 17.24 -16.71 13.00
C ALA A 7 16.54 -16.38 14.32
N ARG A 8 17.08 -15.39 15.03
CA ARG A 8 16.55 -14.95 16.33
C ARG A 8 15.79 -13.65 16.11
N ILE A 9 14.50 -13.70 16.44
CA ILE A 9 13.64 -12.52 16.48
C ILE A 9 13.44 -12.12 17.95
N THR A 10 13.80 -10.89 18.29
CA THR A 10 13.57 -10.29 19.60
C THR A 10 12.30 -9.46 19.55
N LEU A 11 11.38 -9.65 20.52
CA LEU A 11 10.21 -8.79 20.66
C LEU A 11 10.28 -7.96 21.94
N THR A 12 10.10 -6.66 21.80
CA THR A 12 10.14 -5.69 22.89
C THR A 12 8.86 -4.87 22.91
N LEU A 13 8.30 -4.60 24.09
CA LEU A 13 7.18 -3.68 24.26
C LEU A 13 7.70 -2.39 24.89
N GLU A 14 7.76 -1.31 24.11
CA GLU A 14 8.23 0.01 24.59
C GLU A 14 7.17 1.06 24.31
N GLY A 15 6.84 1.90 25.30
CA GLY A 15 5.88 2.99 25.12
C GLY A 15 4.44 2.57 24.76
N GLY A 16 4.11 1.28 24.86
CA GLY A 16 2.82 0.73 24.43
C GLY A 16 2.82 0.18 23.00
N GLU A 17 3.96 0.21 22.32
CA GLU A 17 4.15 -0.32 20.97
C GLU A 17 5.08 -1.55 21.00
N TRP A 18 4.78 -2.54 20.16
CA TRP A 18 5.60 -3.72 19.98
C TRP A 18 6.64 -3.49 18.90
N PHE A 19 7.88 -3.89 19.18
CA PHE A 19 9.00 -3.86 18.27
C PHE A 19 9.52 -5.28 18.08
N ALA A 20 9.58 -5.76 16.85
CA ALA A 20 10.12 -7.06 16.49
C ALA A 20 11.42 -6.86 15.68
N THR A 21 12.54 -7.36 16.19
CA THR A 21 13.87 -7.19 15.60
C THR A 21 14.43 -8.53 15.15
N ASP A 22 14.76 -8.68 13.87
CA ASP A 22 15.57 -9.78 13.34
C ASP A 22 17.04 -9.45 13.58
N GLU A 23 17.69 -10.18 14.49
CA GLU A 23 19.10 -9.97 14.85
C GLU A 23 20.08 -10.37 13.74
N ALA A 24 19.65 -11.24 12.81
CA ALA A 24 20.49 -11.70 11.70
C ALA A 24 20.56 -10.65 10.58
N ARG A 25 19.49 -9.88 10.40
CA ARG A 25 19.36 -8.85 9.36
C ARG A 25 19.43 -7.42 9.89
N GLU A 26 19.46 -7.26 11.22
CA GLU A 26 19.41 -5.95 11.89
C GLU A 26 18.15 -5.14 11.51
N THR A 27 17.08 -5.82 11.07
CA THR A 27 15.80 -5.24 10.65
C THR A 27 14.85 -5.17 11.83
N THR A 28 14.07 -4.09 11.96
CA THR A 28 13.07 -3.94 13.03
C THR A 28 11.72 -3.51 12.48
N GLY A 29 10.70 -4.35 12.68
CA GLY A 29 9.28 -4.03 12.48
C GLY A 29 8.64 -3.51 13.78
N HIS A 30 7.56 -2.75 13.65
CA HIS A 30 6.83 -2.18 14.78
C HIS A 30 5.32 -2.25 14.57
N GLY A 31 4.54 -2.26 15.65
CA GLY A 31 3.07 -2.31 15.60
C GLY A 31 2.39 -2.17 16.96
N GLU A 32 1.11 -1.83 16.97
CA GLU A 32 0.32 -1.71 18.21
C GLU A 32 0.13 -3.06 18.90
N THR A 33 0.14 -4.15 18.13
CA THR A 33 0.10 -5.51 18.62
C THR A 33 1.34 -6.31 18.25
N ARG A 34 1.54 -7.40 18.99
CA ARG A 34 2.61 -8.37 18.73
C ARG A 34 2.56 -8.94 17.29
N ALA A 35 1.35 -9.15 16.76
CA ALA A 35 1.16 -9.69 15.42
C ALA A 35 1.60 -8.66 14.36
N GLU A 36 1.12 -7.43 14.48
CA GLU A 36 1.46 -6.34 13.55
C GLU A 36 2.96 -6.05 13.50
N ALA A 37 3.65 -6.09 14.64
CA ALA A 37 5.09 -5.89 14.68
C ALA A 37 5.85 -6.99 13.91
N LEU A 38 5.38 -8.23 13.96
CA LEU A 38 5.95 -9.36 13.21
C LEU A 38 5.62 -9.28 11.72
N GLU A 39 4.37 -8.98 11.37
CA GLU A 39 3.94 -8.79 9.98
C GLU A 39 4.75 -7.70 9.30
N HIS A 40 4.95 -6.57 9.97
CA HIS A 40 5.79 -5.48 9.47
C HIS A 40 7.27 -5.89 9.34
N LEU A 41 7.80 -6.69 10.28
CA LEU A 41 9.16 -7.23 10.17
C LEU A 41 9.29 -8.15 8.94
N ASP A 42 8.33 -9.04 8.71
CA ASP A 42 8.31 -9.94 7.54
C ASP A 42 8.25 -9.15 6.23
N GLU A 43 7.45 -8.06 6.16
CA GLU A 43 7.41 -7.18 4.99
C GLU A 43 8.76 -6.51 4.71
N LEU A 44 9.45 -6.04 5.75
CA LEU A 44 10.77 -5.41 5.61
C LEU A 44 11.84 -6.42 5.19
N VAL A 45 11.81 -7.63 5.74
CA VAL A 45 12.73 -8.71 5.35
C VAL A 45 12.47 -9.13 3.90
N ALA A 46 11.21 -9.27 3.49
CA ALA A 46 10.85 -9.61 2.11
C ALA A 46 11.27 -8.52 1.11
N LEU A 47 11.21 -7.24 1.52
CA LEU A 47 11.72 -6.12 0.74
C LEU A 47 13.25 -6.17 0.58
N GLU A 48 13.97 -6.51 1.64
CA GLU A 48 15.45 -6.56 1.65
C GLU A 48 16.01 -7.76 0.87
N GLU A 49 15.39 -8.93 1.00
CA GLU A 49 15.76 -10.14 0.25
C GLU A 49 15.40 -10.05 -1.25
N GLY A 50 14.67 -9.00 -1.64
CA GLY A 50 14.17 -8.83 -3.00
C GLY A 50 13.14 -9.90 -3.42
N GLU A 51 12.58 -10.65 -2.46
CA GLU A 51 11.46 -11.58 -2.68
C GLU A 51 10.14 -10.84 -2.95
N LEU A 52 10.04 -9.58 -2.54
CA LEU A 52 9.15 -8.64 -3.19
C LEU A 52 9.77 -8.22 -4.53
N GLU A 53 9.76 -9.13 -5.49
CA GLU A 53 9.74 -8.70 -6.88
C GLU A 53 8.55 -7.74 -6.97
N TYR A 54 8.81 -6.51 -7.42
CA TYR A 54 7.79 -5.56 -7.83
C TYR A 54 7.01 -6.25 -8.95
N SER A 55 6.06 -7.12 -8.60
CA SER A 55 5.33 -7.85 -9.60
C SER A 55 4.58 -6.76 -10.35
N ASP A 56 4.84 -6.69 -11.65
CA ASP A 56 4.21 -5.79 -12.62
C ASP A 56 2.67 -5.80 -12.52
N SER A 57 2.10 -6.75 -11.78
CA SER A 57 0.68 -6.86 -11.45
C SER A 57 0.11 -5.70 -10.62
N PHE A 58 0.90 -4.90 -9.87
CA PHE A 58 0.37 -3.70 -9.21
C PHE A 58 0.34 -2.48 -10.14
N ALA A 59 1.19 -2.43 -11.17
CA ALA A 59 1.15 -1.38 -12.18
C ALA A 59 -0.10 -1.48 -13.08
N ALA A 60 -0.61 -2.70 -13.31
CA ALA A 60 -1.83 -2.93 -14.09
C ALA A 60 -3.11 -2.38 -13.44
N ASP A 61 -3.17 -2.28 -12.10
CA ASP A 61 -4.33 -1.72 -11.40
C ASP A 61 -4.42 -0.19 -11.54
N MET A 62 -3.29 0.50 -11.73
CA MET A 62 -3.28 1.94 -12.00
C MET A 62 -3.49 2.30 -13.48
N GLU A 63 -3.38 1.35 -14.41
CA GLU A 63 -3.63 1.58 -15.85
C GLU A 63 -5.13 1.51 -16.22
N THR A 64 -5.99 0.99 -15.34
CA THR A 64 -7.44 0.83 -15.62
C THR A 64 -8.31 1.96 -15.03
N GLY A 65 -7.72 3.14 -14.80
CA GLY A 65 -8.45 4.35 -14.38
C GLY A 65 -8.82 5.31 -15.51
N HIS A 66 -8.40 5.04 -16.76
CA HIS A 66 -8.66 5.91 -17.91
C HIS A 66 -9.72 5.37 -18.86
N GLU A 67 -10.68 4.62 -18.32
CA GLU A 67 -11.80 4.13 -19.11
C GLU A 67 -13.03 5.03 -18.97
N GLN A 68 -13.26 5.78 -20.06
CA GLN A 68 -14.58 6.17 -20.58
C GLN A 68 -15.40 7.21 -19.80
N ALA A 69 -15.12 8.49 -20.08
CA ALA A 69 -16.21 9.46 -20.25
C ALA A 69 -16.60 9.51 -21.74
N ALA A 70 -17.19 8.43 -22.24
CA ALA A 70 -18.04 8.52 -23.41
C ALA A 70 -19.40 9.12 -22.98
N HIS A 71 -19.93 10.02 -23.81
CA HIS A 71 -21.29 10.55 -23.75
C HIS A 71 -21.64 11.51 -22.60
N GLY A 72 -21.40 12.78 -22.88
CA GLY A 72 -22.27 13.85 -22.41
C GLY A 72 -22.09 15.02 -23.36
N GLU A 73 -22.97 15.13 -24.36
CA GLU A 73 -23.13 16.34 -25.15
C GLU A 73 -23.07 17.54 -24.21
N THR A 74 -22.03 18.37 -24.31
CA THR A 74 -21.99 19.62 -23.59
C THR A 74 -23.09 20.49 -24.19
N GLN A 75 -24.29 20.42 -23.62
CA GLN A 75 -25.35 21.35 -23.94
C GLN A 75 -24.80 22.74 -23.62
N SER A 76 -24.48 23.48 -24.67
CA SER A 76 -23.92 24.82 -24.57
C SER A 76 -24.78 25.62 -23.59
N ALA A 77 -24.15 26.37 -22.68
CA ALA A 77 -24.86 27.11 -21.64
C ALA A 77 -25.98 28.02 -22.18
N ALA A 78 -25.95 28.35 -23.48
CA ALA A 78 -27.02 29.05 -24.18
C ALA A 78 -28.33 28.24 -24.34
N ASP A 79 -28.24 26.92 -24.50
CA ASP A 79 -29.42 26.05 -24.69
C ASP A 79 -30.15 25.77 -23.37
N VAL A 80 -29.39 25.57 -22.28
CA VAL A 80 -29.93 25.46 -20.92
C VAL A 80 -30.69 26.73 -20.52
N LYS A 81 -30.17 27.91 -20.88
CA LYS A 81 -30.84 29.19 -20.58
C LYS A 81 -32.18 29.33 -21.30
N ARG A 82 -32.25 28.95 -22.59
CA ARG A 82 -33.51 28.95 -23.35
C ARG A 82 -34.56 28.01 -22.76
N ARG A 83 -34.16 26.82 -22.30
CA ARG A 83 -35.09 25.84 -21.72
C ARG A 83 -35.64 26.25 -20.36
N LEU A 84 -34.85 26.95 -19.55
CA LEU A 84 -35.31 27.44 -18.24
C LEU A 84 -36.07 28.78 -18.31
N GLY A 85 -36.18 29.42 -19.49
CA GLY A 85 -36.85 30.72 -19.64
C GLY A 85 -36.17 31.83 -18.84
N ILE A 86 -34.88 31.67 -18.52
CA ILE A 86 -34.07 32.68 -17.83
C ILE A 86 -33.44 33.54 -18.93
N ASP A 87 -34.28 34.32 -19.60
CA ASP A 87 -33.84 35.40 -20.47
C ASP A 87 -33.61 36.65 -19.60
N GLY A 88 -32.44 37.23 -19.76
CA GLY A 88 -32.08 38.59 -19.33
C GLY A 88 -31.46 39.31 -20.52
#